data_AF-A0A9P4HJ75-F1
#
_entry.id   AF-A0A9P4HJ75-F1
#
_cell.length_a   1.000
_cell.length_b   1.000
_cell.length_c   1.000
_cell.angle_alpha   90.00
_cell.angle_beta   90.00
_cell.angle_gamma   90.00
#
_symmetry.space_group_name_H-M   'P 1'
#
loop_
_entity.id
_entity.type
_entity.pdbx_description
1 polymer ?
#
loop_
_entity_poly.entity_id
_entity_poly.type
_entity_poly.pdbx_seq_one_letter_code
_entity_poly.pdbx_strand_id
1 'polypeptide(L)'
;MRGRLVPIAAATTVLVLIILLFVTAPTTWRTTLWSRPRPPVFGHGPYRGWPDPLPLDPPSPKDAPEGNAAERLIIKVRLEKEDTSWIQKLEPTWQSEIIEVKPIYSHLHPKAHRPDKGRVANAYLRWIIENYHHLPETMVFVSPKDSDFTDPLDLSKAISKFQIPFLHGSGYANLRCSTQKSRTTCNNKALDPFKPPYELRTLEAKIPDIWKKLFGEHVRVPDRIATVLGAEFVVTRGQVQKRSADEYLNYWTWLNKTIMDDDSSGLVFEYLWHVVFGKDAIFCPERERCLCELYGQCEDA
;
A
#
# COMPACT_ATOMS: atom_id res chain seq x y z
N MET A 1 20.65 11.78 70.57
CA MET A 1 21.27 11.35 69.28
C MET A 1 21.51 9.83 69.31
N ARG A 2 20.53 9.02 68.91
CA ARG A 2 20.65 7.55 68.72
C ARG A 2 19.33 7.11 68.08
N GLY A 3 19.32 6.80 66.78
CA GLY A 3 18.06 6.37 66.14
C GLY A 3 17.97 6.39 64.61
N ARG A 4 19.05 6.66 63.85
CA ARG A 4 19.02 6.61 62.37
C ARG A 4 20.16 5.85 61.70
N LEU A 5 21.03 5.18 62.46
CA LEU A 5 22.17 4.42 61.90
C LEU A 5 21.86 2.96 61.57
N VAL A 6 20.79 2.38 62.14
CA VAL A 6 20.43 0.97 61.92
C VAL A 6 19.84 0.67 60.52
N PRO A 7 18.98 1.51 59.90
CA PRO A 7 18.35 1.16 58.62
C PRO A 7 19.30 1.30 57.41
N ILE A 8 20.30 2.19 57.50
CA ILE A 8 21.26 2.41 56.40
C ILE A 8 22.27 1.27 56.34
N ALA A 9 22.74 0.77 57.49
CA ALA A 9 23.65 -0.38 57.55
C ALA A 9 22.99 -1.69 57.07
N ALA A 10 21.69 -1.87 57.32
CA ALA A 10 20.93 -3.01 56.82
C ALA A 10 20.71 -2.92 55.30
N ALA A 11 20.42 -1.73 54.77
CA ALA A 11 20.23 -1.54 53.33
C ALA A 11 21.53 -1.74 52.53
N THR A 12 22.66 -1.26 53.05
CA THR A 12 23.97 -1.43 52.39
C THR A 12 24.45 -2.88 52.43
N THR A 13 24.20 -3.61 53.53
CA THR A 13 24.54 -5.04 53.61
C THR A 13 23.71 -5.90 52.66
N VAL A 14 22.41 -5.61 52.49
CA VAL A 14 21.56 -6.30 51.50
C VAL A 14 22.03 -6.00 50.07
N LEU A 15 22.37 -4.75 49.75
CA LEU A 15 22.85 -4.38 48.41
C LEU A 15 24.18 -5.07 48.08
N VAL A 16 25.11 -5.13 49.04
CA VAL A 16 26.40 -5.82 48.89
C VAL A 16 26.21 -7.33 48.71
N LEU A 17 25.26 -7.95 49.42
CA LEU A 17 24.93 -9.37 49.24
C LEU A 17 24.32 -9.68 47.86
N ILE A 18 23.49 -8.78 47.31
CA ILE A 18 22.93 -8.92 45.96
C ILE A 18 24.02 -8.79 44.90
N ILE A 19 24.94 -7.84 45.07
CA ILE A 19 26.07 -7.66 44.16
C ILE A 19 27.02 -8.86 44.23
N LEU A 20 27.34 -9.35 45.43
CA LEU A 20 28.14 -10.56 45.62
C LEU A 20 27.48 -11.78 44.98
N LEU A 21 26.17 -11.98 45.15
CA LEU A 21 25.42 -13.03 44.45
C LEU A 21 25.51 -12.90 42.93
N PHE A 22 25.49 -11.68 42.39
CA PHE A 22 25.64 -11.45 40.95
C PHE A 22 27.07 -11.69 40.44
N VAL A 23 28.09 -11.43 41.26
CA VAL A 23 29.52 -11.53 40.87
C VAL A 23 30.08 -12.93 41.08
N THR A 24 29.60 -13.66 42.10
CA THR A 24 30.06 -15.03 42.41
C THR A 24 29.17 -16.13 41.84
N ALA A 25 27.99 -15.79 41.30
CA ALA A 25 27.17 -16.75 40.57
C ALA A 25 27.95 -17.31 39.37
N PRO A 26 27.98 -18.65 39.19
CA PRO A 26 28.68 -19.29 38.08
C PRO A 26 28.18 -18.70 36.75
N THR A 27 29.09 -18.47 35.81
CA THR A 27 28.84 -17.84 34.50
C THR A 27 27.72 -18.49 33.69
N THR A 28 27.35 -19.72 34.02
CA THR A 28 26.22 -20.46 33.44
C THR A 28 24.84 -19.88 33.80
N TRP A 29 24.72 -19.06 34.86
CA TRP A 29 23.46 -18.43 35.29
C TRP A 29 23.23 -17.05 34.66
N ARG A 30 24.29 -16.34 34.24
CA ARG A 30 24.16 -15.05 33.54
C ARG A 30 23.67 -15.20 32.10
N THR A 31 23.88 -16.35 31.47
CA THR A 31 23.48 -16.61 30.07
C THR A 31 22.08 -17.23 29.93
N THR A 32 21.49 -17.75 31.00
CA THR A 32 20.22 -18.50 30.93
C THR A 32 18.96 -17.62 30.99
N LEU A 33 19.04 -16.40 31.55
CA LEU A 33 17.88 -15.50 31.57
C LEU A 33 17.76 -14.58 30.35
N TRP A 34 18.84 -14.34 29.59
CA TRP A 34 18.86 -13.36 28.48
C TRP A 34 19.11 -13.98 27.11
N SER A 35 19.34 -15.28 27.06
CA SER A 35 19.48 -16.04 25.81
C SER A 35 18.63 -17.30 25.89
N ARG A 36 17.30 -17.12 25.93
CA ARG A 36 16.46 -18.16 25.34
C ARG A 36 16.73 -18.09 23.84
N PRO A 37 17.38 -19.10 23.22
CA PRO A 37 17.38 -19.15 21.76
C PRO A 37 15.93 -19.09 21.33
N ARG A 38 15.56 -18.06 20.55
CA ARG A 38 14.27 -18.09 19.87
C ARG A 38 14.25 -19.43 19.14
N PRO A 39 13.16 -20.22 19.24
CA PRO A 39 13.07 -21.41 18.42
C PRO A 39 13.36 -20.97 16.99
N PRO A 40 14.19 -21.72 16.23
CA PRO A 40 14.35 -21.40 14.83
C PRO A 40 12.96 -21.22 14.25
N VAL A 41 12.73 -20.10 13.56
CA VAL A 41 11.50 -19.92 12.79
C VAL A 41 11.56 -20.99 11.72
N PHE A 42 11.00 -22.16 12.03
CA PHE A 42 10.73 -23.15 11.02
C PHE A 42 9.79 -22.46 10.06
N GLY A 43 10.26 -22.19 8.83
CA GLY A 43 9.34 -21.90 7.74
C GLY A 43 8.26 -22.97 7.81
N HIS A 44 6.99 -22.57 7.83
CA HIS A 44 5.88 -23.50 7.69
C HIS A 44 6.26 -24.47 6.57
N GLY A 45 6.15 -25.77 6.85
CA GLY A 45 6.72 -26.84 6.03
C GLY A 45 6.47 -26.65 4.53
N PRO A 46 7.26 -27.31 3.66
CA PRO A 46 7.23 -27.07 2.22
C PRO A 46 5.79 -26.97 1.72
N TYR A 47 5.45 -25.91 0.99
CA TYR A 47 4.14 -25.67 0.36
C TYR A 47 3.57 -27.01 -0.15
N ARG A 48 2.68 -27.65 0.62
CA ARG A 48 2.07 -28.92 0.24
C ARG A 48 0.88 -28.61 -0.66
N GLY A 49 1.19 -28.41 -1.94
CA GLY A 49 0.20 -28.25 -2.99
C GLY A 49 -0.47 -26.87 -2.97
N TRP A 50 -0.69 -26.32 -4.16
CA TRP A 50 -1.65 -25.25 -4.33
C TRP A 50 -3.03 -25.83 -3.97
N PRO A 51 -3.84 -25.21 -3.09
CA PRO A 51 -5.25 -25.56 -3.04
C PRO A 51 -5.82 -25.41 -4.46
N ASP A 52 -6.76 -26.27 -4.86
CA ASP A 52 -7.43 -26.15 -6.15
C ASP A 52 -7.77 -24.68 -6.40
N PRO A 53 -7.37 -24.11 -7.55
CA PRO A 53 -7.60 -22.70 -7.80
C PRO A 53 -9.09 -22.44 -7.64
N LEU A 54 -9.44 -21.55 -6.71
CA LEU A 54 -10.83 -21.15 -6.52
C LEU A 54 -11.40 -20.71 -7.87
N PRO A 55 -12.67 -21.03 -8.18
CA PRO A 55 -13.32 -20.55 -9.38
C PRO A 55 -13.14 -19.03 -9.49
N LEU A 56 -12.57 -18.58 -10.61
CA LEU A 56 -12.42 -17.14 -10.87
C LEU A 56 -13.80 -16.56 -11.15
N ASP A 57 -14.14 -15.47 -10.46
CA ASP A 57 -15.33 -14.65 -10.69
C ASP A 57 -14.89 -13.31 -11.32
N PRO A 58 -14.72 -13.26 -12.67
CA PRO A 58 -14.27 -12.05 -13.34
C PRO A 58 -15.34 -10.95 -13.25
N PRO A 59 -14.98 -9.71 -12.86
CA PRO A 59 -15.91 -8.59 -12.86
C PRO A 59 -16.27 -8.21 -14.30
N SER A 60 -17.47 -7.66 -14.47
CA SER A 60 -17.96 -7.13 -15.74
C SER A 60 -18.56 -5.74 -15.52
N PRO A 61 -18.51 -4.84 -16.52
CA PRO A 61 -19.18 -3.56 -16.45
C PRO A 61 -20.67 -3.72 -16.23
N LYS A 62 -21.21 -3.01 -15.23
CA LYS A 62 -22.66 -2.93 -14.99
C LYS A 62 -23.28 -1.93 -15.97
N ASP A 63 -24.56 -2.12 -16.24
CA ASP A 63 -25.35 -1.13 -16.95
C ASP A 63 -25.33 0.20 -16.19
N ALA A 64 -25.23 1.30 -16.93
CA ALA A 64 -25.24 2.63 -16.33
C ALA A 64 -26.63 2.90 -15.72
N PRO A 65 -26.73 3.22 -14.41
CA PRO A 65 -28.00 3.59 -13.82
C PRO A 65 -28.55 4.89 -14.44
N GLU A 66 -29.86 5.09 -14.30
CA GLU A 66 -30.52 6.33 -14.71
C GLU A 66 -30.02 7.52 -13.88
N GLY A 67 -29.60 8.60 -14.55
CA GLY A 67 -29.12 9.82 -13.92
C GLY A 67 -27.68 10.17 -14.29
N ASN A 68 -27.19 11.27 -13.73
CA ASN A 68 -25.80 11.70 -13.93
C ASN A 68 -24.90 11.05 -12.87
N ALA A 69 -23.73 10.58 -13.29
CA ALA A 69 -22.71 10.11 -12.37
C ALA A 69 -22.25 11.25 -11.45
N ALA A 70 -21.78 10.88 -10.25
CA ALA A 70 -21.28 11.83 -9.27
C ALA A 70 -20.16 12.72 -9.86
N GLU A 71 -20.11 13.99 -9.48
CA GLU A 71 -18.99 14.86 -9.86
C GLU A 71 -17.70 14.41 -9.17
N ARG A 72 -17.79 14.04 -7.89
CA ARG A 72 -16.63 13.77 -7.03
C ARG A 72 -16.92 12.61 -6.10
N LEU A 73 -16.10 11.56 -6.17
CA LEU A 73 -16.25 10.35 -5.36
C LEU A 73 -14.94 9.94 -4.70
N ILE A 74 -15.02 9.56 -3.43
CA ILE A 74 -13.94 8.92 -2.68
C ILE A 74 -14.22 7.42 -2.61
N ILE A 75 -13.33 6.61 -3.17
CA ILE A 75 -13.33 5.16 -3.07
C ILE A 75 -12.37 4.79 -1.94
N LYS A 76 -12.91 4.52 -0.75
CA LYS A 76 -12.14 4.13 0.42
C LYS A 76 -12.12 2.63 0.56
N VAL A 77 -10.95 2.02 0.40
CA VAL A 77 -10.72 0.65 0.85
C VAL A 77 -10.35 0.70 2.32
N ARG A 78 -11.04 -0.08 3.16
CA ARG A 78 -10.82 -0.12 4.61
C ARG A 78 -10.66 -1.54 5.13
N LEU A 79 -9.95 -1.67 6.25
CA LEU A 79 -10.02 -2.88 7.08
C LEU A 79 -11.24 -2.83 8.00
N GLU A 80 -11.72 -4.00 8.43
CA GLU A 80 -12.93 -4.18 9.27
C GLU A 80 -13.01 -3.24 10.49
N LYS A 81 -11.87 -2.91 11.10
CA LYS A 81 -11.79 -2.07 12.32
C LYS A 81 -11.26 -0.65 12.07
N GLU A 82 -11.16 -0.23 10.81
CA GLU A 82 -10.61 1.07 10.46
C GLU A 82 -11.67 2.17 10.55
N ASP A 83 -11.33 3.26 11.26
CA ASP A 83 -12.16 4.45 11.32
C ASP A 83 -12.19 5.19 9.97
N THR A 84 -13.40 5.44 9.49
CA THR A 84 -13.70 6.13 8.22
C THR A 84 -14.61 7.34 8.43
N SER A 85 -14.90 7.71 9.68
CA SER A 85 -15.79 8.82 10.02
C SER A 85 -15.30 10.17 9.50
N TRP A 86 -13.99 10.33 9.28
CA TRP A 86 -13.40 11.54 8.71
C TRP A 86 -13.93 11.89 7.32
N ILE A 87 -14.40 10.90 6.54
CA ILE A 87 -14.89 11.10 5.18
C ILE A 87 -16.19 11.92 5.17
N GLN A 88 -17.02 11.77 6.21
CA GLN A 88 -18.28 12.52 6.35
C GLN A 88 -18.06 14.03 6.39
N LYS A 89 -16.87 14.49 6.79
CA LYS A 89 -16.51 15.92 6.81
C LYS A 89 -16.37 16.52 5.41
N LEU A 90 -16.31 15.70 4.36
CA LEU A 90 -16.15 16.12 2.97
C LEU A 90 -17.48 16.16 2.20
N GLU A 91 -18.55 15.64 2.79
CA GLU A 91 -19.89 15.72 2.22
C GLU A 91 -20.48 17.15 2.35
N PRO A 92 -21.33 17.60 1.41
CA PRO A 92 -21.77 16.88 0.20
C PRO A 92 -20.81 17.04 -0.99
N THR A 93 -19.68 17.74 -0.82
CA THR A 93 -18.75 18.07 -1.91
C THR A 93 -18.10 16.82 -2.50
N TRP A 94 -17.77 15.85 -1.66
CA TRP A 94 -17.28 14.55 -2.05
C TRP A 94 -18.24 13.49 -1.54
N GLN A 95 -18.81 12.71 -2.46
CA GLN A 95 -19.51 11.48 -2.10
C GLN A 95 -18.48 10.40 -1.73
N SER A 96 -18.93 9.32 -1.09
CA SER A 96 -18.03 8.23 -0.73
C SER A 96 -18.62 6.84 -0.95
N GLU A 97 -17.75 5.91 -1.33
CA GLU A 97 -18.02 4.49 -1.36
C GLU A 97 -16.93 3.76 -0.55
N ILE A 98 -17.36 2.87 0.34
CA ILE A 98 -16.47 2.14 1.24
C ILE A 98 -16.44 0.68 0.83
N ILE A 99 -15.25 0.19 0.48
CA ILE A 99 -14.98 -1.21 0.17
C ILE A 99 -14.23 -1.82 1.34
N GLU A 100 -14.81 -2.84 1.96
CA GLU A 100 -14.17 -3.53 3.07
C GLU A 100 -13.35 -4.72 2.57
N VAL A 101 -12.07 -4.77 2.96
CA VAL A 101 -11.17 -5.90 2.67
C VAL A 101 -10.79 -6.61 3.96
N LYS A 102 -10.63 -7.93 3.89
CA LYS A 102 -10.30 -8.72 5.08
C LYS A 102 -8.79 -8.69 5.30
N PRO A 103 -8.33 -8.59 6.56
CA PRO A 103 -6.90 -8.65 6.89
C PRO A 103 -6.30 -10.07 6.74
N ILE A 104 -7.06 -11.01 6.19
CA ILE A 104 -6.76 -12.44 6.27
C ILE A 104 -5.67 -12.79 5.24
N TYR A 105 -4.47 -13.12 5.73
CA TYR A 105 -3.58 -14.03 5.02
C TYR A 105 -4.37 -15.30 4.76
N SER A 106 -4.54 -15.72 3.50
CA SER A 106 -5.25 -16.96 3.20
C SER A 106 -4.61 -18.11 4.00
N HIS A 107 -5.21 -18.48 5.13
CA HIS A 107 -4.78 -19.65 5.87
C HIS A 107 -5.06 -20.81 4.94
N LEU A 108 -3.99 -21.52 4.58
CA LEU A 108 -3.90 -22.64 3.65
C LEU A 108 -4.91 -23.75 3.97
N HIS A 109 -6.18 -23.57 3.65
CA HIS A 109 -7.19 -24.62 3.71
C HIS A 109 -7.95 -24.67 2.38
N PRO A 110 -8.29 -25.86 1.85
CA PRO A 110 -9.04 -26.02 0.59
C PRO A 110 -10.41 -25.32 0.54
N LYS A 111 -10.94 -24.90 1.68
CA LYS A 111 -12.21 -24.15 1.81
C LYS A 111 -12.00 -22.66 2.08
N ALA A 112 -10.76 -22.21 2.24
CA ALA A 112 -10.47 -20.79 2.38
C ALA A 112 -10.84 -20.15 1.04
N HIS A 113 -11.89 -19.34 1.06
CA HIS A 113 -12.03 -18.32 0.04
C HIS A 113 -10.73 -17.50 0.12
N ARG A 114 -10.12 -17.16 -1.02
CA ARG A 114 -9.08 -16.13 -1.09
C ARG A 114 -9.80 -14.84 -1.49
N PRO A 115 -10.62 -14.23 -0.61
CA PRO A 115 -10.97 -12.86 -0.85
C PRO A 115 -9.64 -12.10 -0.83
N ASP A 116 -9.43 -11.20 -1.79
CA ASP A 116 -8.40 -10.17 -1.69
C ASP A 116 -7.00 -10.55 -2.22
N LYS A 117 -6.92 -11.35 -3.31
CA LYS A 117 -5.69 -11.48 -4.11
C LYS A 117 -5.19 -10.11 -4.55
N GLY A 118 -3.92 -9.76 -4.29
CA GLY A 118 -3.40 -8.40 -4.59
C GLY A 118 -4.05 -7.27 -3.77
N ARG A 119 -4.87 -7.62 -2.77
CA ARG A 119 -5.51 -6.74 -1.78
C ARG A 119 -6.20 -5.52 -2.40
N VAL A 120 -5.67 -4.33 -2.13
CA VAL A 120 -6.22 -3.04 -2.56
C VAL A 120 -6.29 -2.95 -4.09
N ALA A 121 -5.32 -3.52 -4.81
CA ALA A 121 -5.31 -3.46 -6.26
C ALA A 121 -6.50 -4.20 -6.88
N ASN A 122 -6.89 -5.34 -6.32
CA ASN A 122 -8.07 -6.08 -6.78
C ASN A 122 -9.37 -5.32 -6.48
N ALA A 123 -9.47 -4.69 -5.31
CA ALA A 123 -10.62 -3.86 -4.98
C ALA A 123 -10.78 -2.70 -5.98
N TYR A 124 -9.70 -1.99 -6.31
CA TYR A 124 -9.74 -0.88 -7.27
C TYR A 124 -10.05 -1.33 -8.68
N LEU A 125 -9.38 -2.37 -9.18
CA LEU A 125 -9.62 -2.89 -10.52
C LEU A 125 -11.07 -3.38 -10.66
N ARG A 126 -11.57 -4.15 -9.68
CA ARG A 126 -12.96 -4.61 -9.68
C ARG A 126 -13.94 -3.44 -9.68
N TRP A 127 -13.72 -2.44 -8.83
CA TRP A 127 -14.58 -1.26 -8.77
C TRP A 127 -14.58 -0.47 -10.09
N ILE A 128 -13.41 -0.25 -10.70
CA ILE A 128 -13.29 0.44 -11.99
C ILE A 128 -14.04 -0.32 -13.08
N ILE A 129 -13.88 -1.65 -13.15
CA ILE A 129 -14.52 -2.49 -14.16
C ILE A 129 -16.04 -2.45 -13.99
N GLU A 130 -16.54 -2.70 -12.78
CA GLU A 130 -17.98 -2.76 -12.50
C GLU A 130 -18.68 -1.41 -12.73
N ASN A 131 -17.99 -0.28 -12.51
CA ASN A 131 -18.55 1.06 -12.65
C ASN A 131 -18.14 1.77 -13.96
N TYR A 132 -17.49 1.07 -14.89
CA TYR A 132 -16.81 1.67 -16.04
C TYR A 132 -17.72 2.56 -16.92
N HIS A 133 -19.00 2.19 -17.05
CA HIS A 133 -20.00 2.95 -17.82
C HIS A 133 -20.65 4.11 -17.05
N HIS A 134 -20.39 4.25 -15.74
CA HIS A 134 -20.98 5.28 -14.88
C HIS A 134 -19.96 5.87 -13.90
N LEU A 135 -18.71 6.04 -14.35
CA LEU A 135 -17.63 6.56 -13.52
C LEU A 135 -17.92 8.01 -13.08
N PRO A 136 -17.58 8.42 -11.84
CA PRO A 136 -17.57 9.82 -11.41
C PRO A 136 -16.59 10.69 -12.19
N GLU A 137 -16.80 12.00 -12.27
CA GLU A 137 -15.92 12.92 -13.02
C GLU A 137 -14.49 12.95 -12.43
N THR A 138 -14.40 13.05 -11.11
CA THR A 138 -13.15 12.91 -10.35
C THR A 138 -13.28 11.84 -9.27
N MET A 139 -12.34 10.89 -9.25
CA MET A 139 -12.32 9.75 -8.36
C MET A 139 -11.04 9.76 -7.51
N VAL A 140 -11.19 9.59 -6.20
CA VAL A 140 -10.07 9.53 -5.25
C VAL A 140 -10.03 8.15 -4.65
N PHE A 141 -8.95 7.42 -4.90
CA PHE A 141 -8.72 6.09 -4.37
C PHE A 141 -7.87 6.22 -3.10
N VAL A 142 -8.37 5.66 -2.00
CA VAL A 142 -7.71 5.71 -0.69
C VAL A 142 -7.59 4.30 -0.13
N SER A 143 -6.37 3.84 0.13
CA SER A 143 -6.08 2.53 0.71
C SER A 143 -6.29 2.53 2.23
N PRO A 144 -6.31 1.36 2.90
CA PRO A 144 -6.34 1.29 4.35
C PRO A 144 -5.17 2.05 4.98
N LYS A 145 -5.35 2.55 6.20
CA LYS A 145 -4.29 3.19 6.97
C LYS A 145 -3.17 2.19 7.21
N ASP A 146 -2.01 2.46 6.63
CA ASP A 146 -0.80 1.70 6.87
C ASP A 146 -0.18 2.15 8.20
N SER A 147 0.04 1.21 9.14
CA SER A 147 0.56 1.51 10.49
C SER A 147 2.01 1.99 10.48
N ASP A 148 2.74 1.72 9.40
CA ASP A 148 4.17 1.97 9.31
C ASP A 148 4.50 3.36 8.73
N PHE A 149 3.48 4.14 8.36
CA PHE A 149 3.62 5.42 7.65
C PHE A 149 3.43 6.60 8.60
N THR A 150 4.55 7.24 8.92
CA THR A 150 4.66 8.35 9.87
C THR A 150 4.40 9.73 9.25
N ASP A 151 3.91 9.81 8.02
CA ASP A 151 3.50 11.10 7.45
C ASP A 151 1.98 11.27 7.63
N PRO A 152 1.53 12.08 8.60
CA PRO A 152 0.12 12.25 8.90
C PRO A 152 -0.45 13.25 7.89
N LEU A 153 -0.51 12.86 6.61
CA LEU A 153 -1.37 13.57 5.69
C LEU A 153 -2.79 13.43 6.24
N ASP A 154 -3.33 14.50 6.81
CA ASP A 154 -4.74 14.58 7.11
C ASP A 154 -5.48 14.56 5.78
N LEU A 155 -5.87 13.36 5.34
CA LEU A 155 -6.50 13.12 4.05
C LEU A 155 -7.76 13.97 3.88
N SER A 156 -8.50 14.26 4.97
CA SER A 156 -9.67 15.15 4.89
C SER A 156 -9.25 16.57 4.51
N LYS A 157 -8.21 17.10 5.16
CA LYS A 157 -7.68 18.43 4.87
C LYS A 157 -6.99 18.50 3.50
N ALA A 158 -6.38 17.39 3.07
CA ALA A 158 -5.72 17.30 1.76
C ALA A 158 -6.75 17.28 0.63
N ILE A 159 -7.74 16.39 0.68
CA ILE A 159 -8.77 16.23 -0.35
C ILE A 159 -9.63 17.50 -0.50
N SER A 160 -9.94 18.18 0.62
CA SER A 160 -10.68 19.45 0.57
C SER A 160 -9.93 20.59 -0.12
N LYS A 161 -8.61 20.47 -0.33
CA LYS A 161 -7.77 21.47 -1.00
C LYS A 161 -7.43 21.15 -2.45
N PHE A 162 -7.96 20.07 -3.01
CA PHE A 162 -7.64 19.67 -4.37
C PHE A 162 -7.94 20.78 -5.38
N GLN A 163 -6.94 21.08 -6.20
CA GLN A 163 -7.10 21.99 -7.33
C GLN A 163 -7.75 21.24 -8.50
N ILE A 164 -9.09 21.25 -8.55
CA ILE A 164 -9.87 20.55 -9.59
C ILE A 164 -9.44 20.93 -11.02
N PRO A 165 -9.18 22.20 -11.36
CA PRO A 165 -8.71 22.56 -12.71
C PRO A 165 -7.38 21.87 -13.09
N PHE A 166 -6.44 21.77 -12.15
CA PHE A 166 -5.20 21.03 -12.35
C PHE A 166 -5.47 19.54 -12.56
N LEU A 167 -6.37 18.95 -11.76
CA LEU A 167 -6.73 17.53 -11.89
C LEU A 167 -7.34 17.21 -13.25
N HIS A 168 -8.20 18.08 -13.78
CA HIS A 168 -8.79 17.93 -15.11
C HIS A 168 -7.73 18.03 -16.22
N GLY A 169 -6.72 18.89 -16.05
CA GLY A 169 -5.59 19.00 -16.99
C GLY A 169 -4.60 17.84 -16.91
N SER A 170 -4.24 17.40 -15.70
CA SER A 170 -3.26 16.32 -15.50
C SER A 170 -3.88 14.94 -15.71
N GLY A 171 -5.16 14.76 -15.40
CA GLY A 171 -5.90 13.50 -15.48
C GLY A 171 -5.59 12.49 -14.36
N TYR A 172 -4.39 12.54 -13.78
CA TYR A 172 -3.94 11.70 -12.66
C TYR A 172 -2.96 12.47 -11.76
N ALA A 173 -3.07 12.27 -10.44
CA ALA A 173 -2.06 12.68 -9.47
C ALA A 173 -1.97 11.67 -8.31
N ASN A 174 -0.75 11.45 -7.82
CA ASN A 174 -0.55 10.73 -6.56
C ASN A 174 -0.89 11.67 -5.39
N LEU A 175 -1.59 11.18 -4.38
CA LEU A 175 -1.93 12.01 -3.22
C LEU A 175 -0.70 12.37 -2.37
N ARG A 176 0.36 11.57 -2.46
CA ARG A 176 1.60 11.79 -1.72
C ARG A 176 2.60 12.51 -2.62
N CYS A 177 3.09 13.65 -2.13
CA CYS A 177 4.23 14.32 -2.75
C CYS A 177 5.55 13.68 -2.25
N SER A 178 6.55 13.63 -3.13
CA SER A 178 7.85 13.01 -2.81
C SER A 178 8.51 13.73 -1.63
N THR A 179 8.95 13.00 -0.60
CA THR A 179 9.78 13.54 0.49
C THR A 179 10.99 12.64 0.72
N GLN A 180 12.00 13.11 1.46
CA GLN A 180 13.13 12.27 1.86
C GLN A 180 12.71 11.05 2.70
N LYS A 181 11.54 11.10 3.35
CA LYS A 181 10.98 10.03 4.19
C LYS A 181 9.93 9.18 3.48
N SER A 182 9.37 9.64 2.37
CA SER A 182 8.38 8.89 1.60
C SER A 182 9.01 7.60 1.06
N ARG A 183 8.27 6.49 1.06
CA ARG A 183 8.62 5.33 0.21
C ARG A 183 8.48 5.77 -1.25
N THR A 184 9.57 6.28 -1.82
CA THR A 184 9.62 6.75 -3.21
C THR A 184 10.84 6.18 -3.90
N THR A 185 10.68 5.90 -5.19
CA THR A 185 11.77 5.46 -6.07
C THR A 185 12.35 6.61 -6.90
N CYS A 186 11.86 7.83 -6.69
CA CYS A 186 12.30 9.05 -7.39
C CYS A 186 13.72 9.52 -7.04
N ASN A 187 14.31 9.04 -5.93
CA ASN A 187 15.63 9.46 -5.44
C ASN A 187 16.74 8.47 -5.86
N ASN A 188 16.91 8.23 -7.17
CA ASN A 188 17.83 7.22 -7.73
C ASN A 188 17.61 5.77 -7.28
N LYS A 189 16.47 5.49 -6.63
CA LYS A 189 16.02 4.15 -6.23
C LYS A 189 15.01 3.58 -7.22
N ALA A 190 15.04 4.04 -8.46
CA ALA A 190 14.17 3.57 -9.53
C ALA A 190 14.31 2.05 -9.67
N LEU A 191 13.19 1.38 -9.90
CA LEU A 191 13.15 -0.03 -10.23
C LEU A 191 13.78 -0.18 -11.63
N ASP A 192 14.87 -0.94 -11.73
CA ASP A 192 15.51 -1.30 -13.00
C ASP A 192 15.12 -2.74 -13.38
N PRO A 193 14.23 -2.94 -14.37
CA PRO A 193 13.76 -4.27 -14.75
C PRO A 193 14.85 -5.20 -15.30
N PHE A 194 16.01 -4.65 -15.70
CA PHE A 194 17.11 -5.39 -16.32
C PHE A 194 18.30 -5.60 -15.38
N LYS A 195 18.33 -4.93 -14.22
CA LYS A 195 19.40 -5.06 -13.21
C LYS A 195 18.84 -5.30 -11.81
N PRO A 196 18.24 -6.47 -11.56
CA PRO A 196 17.73 -6.81 -10.23
C PRO A 196 18.85 -6.88 -9.16
N PRO A 197 18.67 -6.26 -7.98
CA PRO A 197 19.64 -6.37 -6.88
C PRO A 197 19.55 -7.71 -6.14
N TYR A 198 20.45 -8.66 -6.42
CA TYR A 198 20.63 -9.97 -5.75
C TYR A 198 19.41 -10.93 -5.74
N GLU A 199 19.70 -12.23 -5.56
CA GLU A 199 18.89 -13.35 -6.07
C GLU A 199 17.58 -13.68 -5.32
N LEU A 200 17.33 -13.12 -4.13
CA LEU A 200 16.38 -13.76 -3.22
C LEU A 200 14.94 -13.27 -3.22
N ARG A 201 14.57 -12.18 -3.94
CA ARG A 201 13.17 -11.70 -4.13
C ARG A 201 13.09 -10.33 -4.82
N THR A 202 13.61 -10.17 -6.03
CA THR A 202 13.52 -8.88 -6.73
C THR A 202 12.30 -8.84 -7.64
N LEU A 203 11.36 -7.96 -7.30
CA LEU A 203 10.20 -7.60 -8.14
C LEU A 203 10.66 -7.22 -9.56
N GLU A 204 11.80 -6.53 -9.62
CA GLU A 204 12.57 -6.11 -10.80
C GLU A 204 12.67 -7.23 -11.84
N ALA A 205 13.12 -8.42 -11.43
CA ALA A 205 13.35 -9.54 -12.33
C ALA A 205 12.07 -10.08 -12.99
N LYS A 206 10.90 -9.78 -12.40
CA LYS A 206 9.59 -10.18 -12.92
C LYS A 206 8.92 -9.09 -13.74
N ILE A 207 9.33 -7.82 -13.60
CA ILE A 207 8.71 -6.69 -14.30
C ILE A 207 8.69 -6.87 -15.82
N PRO A 208 9.74 -7.34 -16.53
CA PRO A 208 9.68 -7.48 -17.98
C PRO A 208 8.55 -8.38 -18.46
N ASP A 209 8.37 -9.54 -17.81
CA ASP A 209 7.30 -10.49 -18.12
C ASP A 209 5.93 -9.95 -17.73
N ILE A 210 5.85 -9.29 -16.57
CA ILE A 210 4.60 -8.68 -16.08
C ILE A 210 4.16 -7.56 -17.01
N TRP A 211 5.09 -6.70 -17.42
CA TRP A 211 4.84 -5.57 -18.30
C TRP A 211 4.20 -6.02 -19.62
N LYS A 212 4.74 -7.08 -20.23
CA LYS A 212 4.18 -7.67 -21.45
C LYS A 212 2.78 -8.26 -21.24
N LYS A 213 2.55 -8.92 -20.09
CA LYS A 213 1.23 -9.47 -19.76
C LYS A 213 0.18 -8.38 -19.53
N LEU A 214 0.57 -7.26 -18.92
CA LEU A 214 -0.33 -6.15 -18.64
C LEU A 214 -0.57 -5.30 -19.89
N PHE A 215 0.49 -4.81 -20.52
CA PHE A 215 0.42 -3.78 -21.57
C PHE A 215 0.54 -4.33 -23.00
N GLY A 216 0.91 -5.60 -23.17
CA GLY A 216 1.06 -6.27 -24.46
C GLY A 216 2.52 -6.55 -24.85
N GLU A 217 2.73 -7.62 -25.63
CA GLU A 217 4.06 -8.11 -26.03
C GLU A 217 4.88 -7.11 -26.86
N HIS A 218 4.21 -6.23 -27.60
CA HIS A 218 4.85 -5.24 -28.47
C HIS A 218 5.24 -3.95 -27.74
N VAL A 219 4.81 -3.78 -26.48
CA VAL A 219 5.14 -2.58 -25.70
C VAL A 219 6.54 -2.72 -25.14
N ARG A 220 7.41 -1.77 -25.47
CA ARG A 220 8.78 -1.72 -24.93
C ARG A 220 8.72 -1.63 -23.40
N VAL A 221 9.42 -2.54 -22.73
CA VAL A 221 9.65 -2.48 -21.29
C VAL A 221 10.57 -1.28 -20.99
N PRO A 222 10.21 -0.37 -20.08
CA PRO A 222 11.03 0.77 -19.74
C PRO A 222 12.32 0.34 -19.04
N ASP A 223 13.39 1.11 -19.23
CA ASP A 223 14.68 0.82 -18.58
C ASP A 223 14.62 1.12 -17.07
N ARG A 224 13.73 2.03 -16.65
CA ARG A 224 13.53 2.42 -15.25
C ARG A 224 12.07 2.75 -14.98
N ILE A 225 11.58 2.35 -13.82
CA ILE A 225 10.25 2.72 -13.31
C ILE A 225 10.44 3.46 -11.98
N ALA A 226 9.83 4.63 -11.86
CA ALA A 226 9.92 5.39 -10.62
C ALA A 226 8.62 6.17 -10.33
N THR A 227 8.22 6.17 -9.06
CA THR A 227 7.03 6.85 -8.55
C THR A 227 7.08 6.97 -7.02
N VAL A 228 6.14 7.71 -6.45
CA VAL A 228 5.84 7.65 -5.02
C VAL A 228 4.98 6.40 -4.76
N LEU A 229 5.46 5.47 -3.93
CA LEU A 229 4.79 4.20 -3.68
C LEU A 229 3.56 4.39 -2.76
N GLY A 230 2.58 3.53 -2.98
CA GLY A 230 1.28 3.53 -2.32
C GLY A 230 0.15 3.30 -3.31
N ALA A 231 -1.06 3.35 -2.79
CA ALA A 231 -2.29 3.16 -3.56
C ALA A 231 -3.25 4.35 -3.39
N GLU A 232 -2.75 5.49 -2.90
CA GLU A 232 -3.52 6.72 -2.79
C GLU A 232 -3.28 7.63 -3.99
N PHE A 233 -4.29 7.76 -4.85
CA PHE A 233 -4.23 8.60 -6.04
C PHE A 233 -5.61 9.16 -6.40
N VAL A 234 -5.60 10.23 -7.18
CA VAL A 234 -6.79 10.84 -7.76
C VAL A 234 -6.69 10.76 -9.27
N VAL A 235 -7.81 10.42 -9.90
CA VAL A 235 -7.89 10.22 -11.35
C VAL A 235 -9.24 10.71 -11.87
N THR A 236 -9.24 11.26 -13.08
CA THR A 236 -10.45 11.75 -13.75
C THR A 236 -11.12 10.65 -14.58
N ARG A 237 -12.43 10.77 -14.82
CA ARG A 237 -13.18 9.89 -15.73
C ARG A 237 -12.48 9.75 -17.08
N GLY A 238 -12.16 10.90 -17.68
CA GLY A 238 -11.53 10.95 -18.99
C GLY A 238 -10.17 10.23 -19.01
N GLN A 239 -9.42 10.26 -17.92
CA GLN A 239 -8.14 9.54 -17.83
C GLN A 239 -8.33 8.03 -17.69
N VAL A 240 -9.32 7.56 -16.91
CA VAL A 240 -9.66 6.14 -16.80
C VAL A 240 -10.12 5.60 -18.16
N GLN A 241 -10.98 6.35 -18.86
CA GLN A 241 -11.55 5.93 -20.14
C GLN A 241 -10.57 5.96 -21.33
N LYS A 242 -9.32 6.40 -21.13
CA LYS A 242 -8.25 6.21 -22.13
C LYS A 242 -7.90 4.73 -22.34
N ARG A 243 -8.31 3.86 -21.42
CA ARG A 243 -8.17 2.40 -21.53
C ARG A 243 -9.52 1.75 -21.45
N SER A 244 -9.74 0.74 -22.28
CA SER A 244 -10.99 -0.03 -22.30
C SER A 244 -11.23 -0.80 -20.99
N ALA A 245 -12.49 -1.15 -20.71
CA ALA A 245 -12.83 -2.05 -19.63
C ALA A 245 -12.10 -3.41 -19.74
N ASP A 246 -11.89 -3.90 -20.96
CA ASP A 246 -11.16 -5.15 -21.22
C ASP A 246 -9.69 -5.07 -20.83
N GLU A 247 -9.03 -3.92 -21.00
CA GLU A 247 -7.66 -3.71 -20.50
C GLU A 247 -7.63 -3.78 -18.97
N TYR A 248 -8.58 -3.16 -18.28
CA TYR A 248 -8.70 -3.28 -16.82
C TYR A 248 -8.98 -4.73 -16.39
N LEU A 249 -9.83 -5.45 -17.13
CA LEU A 249 -10.08 -6.87 -16.91
C LEU A 249 -8.83 -7.71 -17.14
N ASN A 250 -7.97 -7.37 -18.10
CA ASN A 250 -6.68 -8.03 -18.29
C ASN A 250 -5.77 -7.84 -17.06
N TYR A 251 -5.68 -6.62 -16.53
CA TYR A 251 -4.93 -6.34 -15.30
C TYR A 251 -5.46 -7.14 -14.10
N TRP A 252 -6.78 -7.16 -13.94
CA TRP A 252 -7.46 -7.94 -12.90
C TRP A 252 -7.19 -9.45 -13.07
N THR A 253 -7.23 -9.94 -14.30
CA THR A 253 -7.01 -11.36 -14.64
C THR A 253 -5.58 -11.77 -14.33
N TRP A 254 -4.59 -10.95 -14.69
CA TRP A 254 -3.20 -11.19 -14.32
C TRP A 254 -3.03 -11.26 -12.79
N LEU A 255 -3.60 -10.29 -12.07
CA LEU A 255 -3.53 -10.23 -10.61
C LEU A 255 -4.11 -11.48 -9.96
N ASN A 256 -5.23 -11.99 -10.48
CA ASN A 256 -5.92 -13.16 -9.94
C ASN A 256 -5.29 -14.51 -10.34
N LYS A 257 -4.53 -14.55 -11.45
CA LYS A 257 -3.87 -15.78 -11.94
C LYS A 257 -2.38 -15.86 -11.58
N THR A 258 -1.75 -14.78 -11.14
CA THR A 258 -0.31 -14.78 -10.86
C THR A 258 0.03 -15.68 -9.67
N ILE A 259 1.19 -16.33 -9.77
CA ILE A 259 1.74 -17.16 -8.69
C ILE A 259 2.39 -16.33 -7.57
N MET A 260 2.59 -15.04 -7.79
CA MET A 260 3.15 -14.11 -6.79
C MET A 260 2.23 -14.04 -5.57
N ASP A 261 2.81 -13.84 -4.38
CA ASP A 261 2.01 -13.59 -3.18
C ASP A 261 1.25 -12.24 -3.28
N ASP A 262 0.27 -12.03 -2.42
CA ASP A 262 -0.63 -10.87 -2.48
C ASP A 262 0.07 -9.55 -2.20
N ASP A 263 1.11 -9.54 -1.34
CA ASP A 263 1.93 -8.36 -1.09
C ASP A 263 2.76 -8.00 -2.31
N SER A 264 3.50 -8.97 -2.87
CA SER A 264 4.33 -8.74 -4.05
C SER A 264 3.51 -8.34 -5.28
N SER A 265 2.36 -8.98 -5.49
CA SER A 265 1.48 -8.65 -6.63
C SER A 265 0.72 -7.33 -6.44
N GLY A 266 0.34 -6.96 -5.22
CA GLY A 266 -0.20 -5.63 -4.92
C GLY A 266 0.85 -4.53 -5.13
N LEU A 267 2.09 -4.78 -4.68
CA LEU A 267 3.22 -3.86 -4.85
C LEU A 267 3.52 -3.57 -6.33
N VAL A 268 3.35 -4.54 -7.23
CA VAL A 268 3.43 -4.28 -8.69
C VAL A 268 2.52 -3.13 -9.10
N PHE A 269 1.28 -3.09 -8.61
CA PHE A 269 0.36 -2.01 -8.95
C PHE A 269 0.73 -0.68 -8.29
N GLU A 270 1.30 -0.67 -7.09
CA GLU A 270 1.84 0.57 -6.51
C GLU A 270 2.93 1.19 -7.40
N TYR A 271 3.74 0.36 -8.04
CA TYR A 271 4.72 0.80 -9.05
C TYR A 271 4.11 1.22 -10.38
N LEU A 272 2.88 0.82 -10.69
CA LEU A 272 2.31 0.93 -12.03
C LEU A 272 1.04 1.76 -12.10
N TRP A 273 0.45 2.23 -10.99
CA TRP A 273 -0.80 3.00 -11.05
C TRP A 273 -0.70 4.19 -12.00
N HIS A 274 0.38 4.95 -11.93
CA HIS A 274 0.60 6.08 -12.83
C HIS A 274 0.68 5.64 -14.30
N VAL A 275 1.30 4.49 -14.60
CA VAL A 275 1.37 3.91 -15.96
C VAL A 275 0.01 3.39 -16.44
N VAL A 276 -0.72 2.70 -15.55
CA VAL A 276 -2.10 2.26 -15.80
C VAL A 276 -2.95 3.45 -16.20
N PHE A 277 -2.79 4.59 -15.52
CA PHE A 277 -3.44 5.85 -15.86
C PHE A 277 -2.60 6.74 -16.79
N GLY A 278 -1.79 6.16 -17.67
CA GLY A 278 -1.24 6.84 -18.85
C GLY A 278 -0.14 7.88 -18.59
N LYS A 279 0.53 7.84 -17.44
CA LYS A 279 1.77 8.58 -17.19
C LYS A 279 2.99 7.77 -17.61
N ASP A 280 4.12 8.45 -17.78
CA ASP A 280 5.40 7.83 -18.14
C ASP A 280 5.90 6.88 -17.05
N ALA A 281 6.75 5.92 -17.43
CA ALA A 281 7.32 4.94 -16.49
C ALA A 281 8.05 5.61 -15.29
N ILE A 282 8.60 6.81 -15.49
CA ILE A 282 9.13 7.68 -14.44
C ILE A 282 8.14 8.82 -14.23
N PHE A 283 7.39 8.77 -13.12
CA PHE A 283 6.47 9.82 -12.71
C PHE A 283 6.84 10.34 -11.31
N CYS A 284 7.70 11.35 -11.31
CA CYS A 284 8.34 11.88 -10.10
C CYS A 284 8.26 13.40 -10.08
N PRO A 285 7.07 14.00 -9.88
CA PRO A 285 6.97 15.44 -9.73
C PRO A 285 7.76 15.90 -8.51
N GLU A 286 8.41 17.06 -8.65
CA GLU A 286 9.06 17.75 -7.52
C GLU A 286 8.05 18.02 -6.42
N ARG A 287 8.51 18.00 -5.16
CA ARG A 287 7.63 18.06 -4.00
C ARG A 287 6.84 19.36 -3.97
N GLU A 288 7.53 20.47 -4.14
CA GLU A 288 7.01 21.83 -4.07
C GLU A 288 5.98 22.05 -5.18
N ARG A 289 6.30 21.58 -6.39
CA ARG A 289 5.38 21.56 -7.52
C ARG A 289 4.14 20.72 -7.24
N CYS A 290 4.30 19.51 -6.71
CA CYS A 290 3.18 18.65 -6.33
C CYS A 290 2.27 19.33 -5.28
N LEU A 291 2.85 19.95 -4.25
CA LEU A 291 2.10 20.66 -3.22
C LEU A 291 1.35 21.88 -3.77
N CYS A 292 1.99 22.66 -4.63
CA CYS A 292 1.40 23.83 -5.27
C CYS A 292 0.28 23.43 -6.24
N GLU A 293 0.57 22.55 -7.20
CA GLU A 293 -0.38 22.16 -8.26
C GLU A 293 -1.56 21.35 -7.71
N LEU A 294 -1.34 20.40 -6.80
CA LEU A 294 -2.41 19.54 -6.29
C LEU A 294 -3.19 20.19 -5.14
N TYR A 295 -2.52 20.90 -4.25
CA TYR A 295 -3.10 21.39 -2.98
C TYR A 295 -3.17 22.92 -2.85
N GLY A 296 -2.70 23.67 -3.86
CA GLY A 296 -2.62 25.13 -3.80
C GLY A 296 -1.62 25.64 -2.75
N GLN A 297 -0.68 24.79 -2.30
CA GLN A 297 0.33 25.11 -1.29
C GLN A 297 1.63 25.49 -1.98
N CYS A 298 1.65 26.68 -2.59
CA CYS A 298 2.82 27.23 -3.24
C CYS A 298 3.64 27.99 -2.20
N GLU A 299 4.97 27.80 -2.19
CA GLU A 299 5.85 28.72 -1.47
C GLU A 299 5.91 30.03 -2.28
N ASP A 300 5.85 31.17 -1.59
CA ASP A 300 6.08 32.47 -2.22
C ASP A 300 7.54 32.49 -2.69
N ALA A 301 7.75 32.54 -4.01
CA ALA A 301 9.08 32.59 -4.63
C ALA A 301 9.80 33.92 -4.34
#